data_AF-A0A5N9AHK7-F1
#
_entry.id   AF-A0A5N9AHK7-F1
#
_cell.length_a   1.000
_cell.length_b   1.000
_cell.length_c   1.000
_cell.angle_alpha   90.00
_cell.angle_beta   90.00
_cell.angle_gamma   90.00
#
_symmetry.space_group_name_H-M   'P 1'
#
loop_
_entity.id
_entity.type
_entity.pdbx_description
1 polymer ?
#
loop_
_entity_poly.entity_id
_entity_poly.type
_entity_poly.pdbx_seq_one_letter_code
_entity_poly.pdbx_strand_id
1 'polypeptide(L)'
;MLRRGSLSIQSGSSLWNPSTNPYLKDLEILKNGDEDGYNMVIHITLESSLEIFAISLPHLLPNRTGPTWSYLVNNDGWTLIDAGPYGALPSLEAGLGIIGKKITDIERVIISHGHQDHDGNTYDVIEKSGAVLWAQEMYFFFLGQHSSYSGLNSDSLLHKSILEFRNHTENSPSRLKSDYAKYRSRFRGYDESRQKIIKQVSQIHTIKDGDSLDKMTFLYTPGHSVDEICIDMDGVLFTGDHILPQITPHPTIVRKYPADLMDKIPDPYKDANNHYGLYCYLSSLGKALKLNNRKTVLPAHRLFNNNKFNIRNLMRGKDIIRHHSTRLKRIVNVIESGVQSPPEITRKLFPPRKLVGGGFFAALSEIVSHLEMLDKTKDIQILQNGNVKSTKQNNFLNVINQLLNDH
;
A
#
# COMPACT_ATOMS: atom_id res chain seq x y z
N MET A 1 -14.32 -25.78 -26.36
CA MET A 1 -14.67 -26.56 -25.15
C MET A 1 -13.45 -26.56 -24.23
N LEU A 2 -13.25 -25.48 -23.48
CA LEU A 2 -12.09 -25.31 -22.59
C LEU A 2 -12.36 -26.08 -21.30
N ARG A 3 -11.50 -27.04 -20.97
CA ARG A 3 -11.56 -27.76 -19.70
C ARG A 3 -11.39 -26.75 -18.55
N ARG A 4 -12.39 -26.65 -17.69
CA ARG A 4 -12.25 -26.09 -16.33
C ARG A 4 -11.22 -26.97 -15.61
N GLY A 5 -9.99 -26.52 -15.52
CA GLY A 5 -8.98 -27.16 -14.69
C GLY A 5 -9.19 -26.68 -13.27
N SER A 6 -10.04 -27.36 -12.50
CA SER A 6 -9.92 -27.28 -11.05
C SER A 6 -8.54 -27.82 -10.71
N LEU A 7 -7.72 -27.02 -10.03
CA LEU A 7 -6.57 -27.56 -9.32
C LEU A 7 -7.15 -28.47 -8.22
N SER A 8 -7.39 -29.74 -8.53
CA SER A 8 -7.59 -30.75 -7.50
C SER A 8 -6.24 -30.88 -6.78
N ILE A 9 -6.12 -30.19 -5.66
CA ILE A 9 -4.94 -30.22 -4.79
C ILE A 9 -4.68 -31.69 -4.45
N GLN A 10 -3.54 -32.22 -4.89
CA GLN A 10 -3.06 -33.52 -4.42
C GLN A 10 -2.89 -33.44 -2.90
N SER A 11 -3.43 -34.44 -2.20
CA SER A 11 -3.37 -34.54 -0.75
C SER A 11 -1.91 -34.45 -0.25
N GLY A 12 -1.59 -33.41 0.53
CA GLY A 12 -0.30 -33.34 1.22
C GLY A 12 0.18 -31.95 1.65
N SER A 13 -0.21 -30.88 0.96
CA SER A 13 0.02 -29.51 1.45
C SER A 13 -1.22 -28.66 1.25
N SER A 14 -1.89 -28.29 2.35
CA SER A 14 -3.02 -27.37 2.30
C SER A 14 -2.53 -25.98 1.82
N LEU A 15 -3.32 -25.33 0.95
CA LEU A 15 -3.04 -23.99 0.43
C LEU A 15 -2.84 -22.94 1.55
N TRP A 16 -3.45 -23.18 2.71
CA TRP A 16 -3.24 -22.45 3.96
C TRP A 16 -3.32 -23.42 5.14
N ASN A 17 -2.93 -22.97 6.33
CA ASN A 17 -3.12 -23.74 7.56
C ASN A 17 -4.43 -23.29 8.26
N PRO A 18 -5.48 -24.14 8.33
CA PRO A 18 -6.77 -23.79 8.93
C PRO A 18 -6.70 -23.38 10.41
N SER A 19 -5.71 -23.87 11.18
CA SER A 19 -5.59 -23.45 12.58
C SER A 19 -5.19 -21.97 12.74
N THR A 20 -4.51 -21.43 11.73
CA THR A 20 -4.04 -20.04 11.69
C THR A 20 -4.92 -19.13 10.83
N ASN A 21 -5.66 -19.71 9.87
CA ASN A 21 -6.59 -19.03 8.96
C ASN A 21 -7.93 -19.79 8.95
N PRO A 22 -8.68 -19.76 10.07
CA PRO A 22 -9.86 -20.60 10.25
C PRO A 22 -11.10 -20.11 9.48
N TYR A 23 -11.02 -18.95 8.84
CA TYR A 23 -12.15 -18.33 8.14
C TYR A 23 -12.23 -18.74 6.67
N LEU A 24 -11.15 -19.25 6.09
CA LEU A 24 -11.13 -19.73 4.71
C LEU A 24 -11.68 -21.15 4.64
N LYS A 25 -12.73 -21.33 3.83
CA LYS A 25 -13.35 -22.63 3.56
C LYS A 25 -12.82 -23.24 2.27
N ASP A 26 -12.80 -22.46 1.19
CA ASP A 26 -12.33 -22.92 -0.13
C ASP A 26 -11.67 -21.81 -0.94
N LEU A 27 -10.81 -22.20 -1.88
CA LEU A 27 -10.16 -21.32 -2.84
C LEU A 27 -10.06 -22.02 -4.20
N GLU A 28 -10.86 -21.54 -5.16
CA GLU A 28 -10.91 -22.04 -6.52
C GLU A 28 -10.25 -21.06 -7.49
N ILE A 29 -9.45 -21.58 -8.42
CA ILE A 29 -8.89 -20.78 -9.53
C ILE A 29 -9.87 -20.86 -10.70
N LEU A 30 -10.60 -19.76 -10.95
CA LEU A 30 -11.54 -19.65 -12.07
C LEU A 30 -10.82 -19.44 -13.40
N LYS A 31 -9.67 -18.74 -13.38
CA LYS A 31 -8.77 -18.58 -14.51
C LYS A 31 -7.32 -18.60 -14.03
N ASN A 32 -6.51 -19.46 -14.64
CA ASN A 32 -5.07 -19.50 -14.40
C ASN A 32 -4.39 -18.23 -14.93
N GLY A 33 -3.45 -17.70 -14.15
CA GLY A 33 -2.52 -16.66 -14.56
C GLY A 33 -1.14 -17.20 -14.91
N ASP A 34 -0.16 -16.30 -14.99
CA ASP A 34 1.26 -16.67 -15.05
C ASP A 34 1.84 -17.03 -13.66
N GLU A 35 3.16 -17.25 -13.59
CA GLU A 35 3.83 -17.63 -12.34
C GLU A 35 3.74 -16.58 -11.23
N ASP A 36 3.52 -15.32 -11.57
CA ASP A 36 3.38 -14.21 -10.64
C ASP A 36 1.90 -13.84 -10.38
N GLY A 37 0.97 -14.54 -11.04
CA GLY A 37 -0.47 -14.38 -10.87
C GLY A 37 -1.11 -13.36 -11.79
N TYR A 38 -0.42 -12.84 -12.82
CA TYR A 38 -1.04 -11.93 -13.77
C TYR A 38 -2.13 -12.64 -14.59
N ASN A 39 -3.25 -11.95 -14.85
CA ASN A 39 -4.42 -12.45 -15.57
C ASN A 39 -5.18 -13.60 -14.88
N MET A 40 -4.88 -13.85 -13.61
CA MET A 40 -5.54 -14.82 -12.75
C MET A 40 -6.85 -14.27 -12.18
N VAL A 41 -7.85 -15.15 -12.04
CA VAL A 41 -9.12 -14.89 -11.35
C VAL A 41 -9.38 -16.02 -10.36
N ILE A 42 -9.68 -15.67 -9.12
CA ILE A 42 -9.85 -16.58 -7.99
C ILE A 42 -11.22 -16.37 -7.37
N HIS A 43 -11.86 -17.46 -6.93
CA HIS A 43 -13.02 -17.46 -6.05
C HIS A 43 -12.60 -17.97 -4.68
N ILE A 44 -12.90 -17.21 -3.63
CA ILE A 44 -12.62 -17.53 -2.24
C ILE A 44 -13.97 -17.65 -1.53
N THR A 45 -14.19 -18.79 -0.89
CA THR A 45 -15.38 -19.01 -0.05
C THR A 45 -14.95 -18.98 1.40
N LEU A 46 -15.62 -18.18 2.21
CA LEU A 46 -15.42 -18.15 3.67
C LEU A 46 -16.32 -19.18 4.37
N GLU A 47 -16.00 -19.52 5.62
CA GLU A 47 -16.80 -20.45 6.43
C GLU A 47 -18.23 -19.93 6.70
N SER A 48 -18.40 -18.62 6.74
CA SER A 48 -19.69 -17.92 6.77
C SER A 48 -20.53 -18.09 5.50
N SER A 49 -19.97 -18.69 4.45
CA SER A 49 -20.50 -18.73 3.07
C SER A 49 -20.43 -17.39 2.32
N LEU A 50 -19.70 -16.39 2.82
CA LEU A 50 -19.41 -15.18 2.05
C LEU A 50 -18.48 -15.51 0.88
N GLU A 51 -18.86 -15.04 -0.31
CA GLU A 51 -18.10 -15.22 -1.55
C GLU A 51 -17.28 -13.96 -1.86
N ILE A 52 -16.00 -14.17 -2.15
CA ILE A 52 -15.05 -13.12 -2.53
C ILE A 52 -14.36 -13.55 -3.82
N PHE A 53 -14.39 -12.70 -4.84
CA PHE A 53 -13.64 -12.91 -6.07
C PHE A 53 -12.42 -12.00 -6.10
N ALA A 54 -11.24 -12.54 -6.38
CA ALA A 54 -10.03 -11.76 -6.57
C ALA A 54 -9.64 -11.75 -8.06
N ILE A 55 -9.53 -10.54 -8.63
CA ILE A 55 -9.16 -10.30 -10.02
C ILE A 55 -7.79 -9.64 -10.03
N SER A 56 -6.80 -10.30 -10.62
CA SER A 56 -5.49 -9.68 -10.82
C SER A 56 -5.53 -8.69 -11.99
N LEU A 57 -5.13 -7.45 -11.72
CA LEU A 57 -5.07 -6.38 -12.69
C LEU A 57 -3.60 -6.07 -13.03
N PRO A 58 -3.22 -6.17 -14.32
CA PRO A 58 -1.83 -6.03 -14.73
C PRO A 58 -1.40 -4.57 -14.69
N HIS A 59 -0.20 -4.32 -14.18
CA HIS A 59 0.49 -3.08 -14.51
C HIS A 59 0.91 -3.09 -15.99
N LEU A 60 0.93 -1.92 -16.64
CA LEU A 60 1.35 -1.78 -18.04
C LEU A 60 2.74 -2.37 -18.34
N LEU A 61 3.63 -2.35 -17.35
CA LEU A 61 4.89 -3.07 -17.37
C LEU A 61 4.96 -3.92 -16.10
N PRO A 62 5.24 -5.22 -16.19
CA PRO A 62 5.45 -6.06 -15.03
C PRO A 62 6.51 -5.43 -14.12
N ASN A 63 6.18 -5.31 -12.84
CA ASN A 63 7.06 -4.78 -11.83
C ASN A 63 7.36 -5.86 -10.78
N ARG A 64 8.17 -5.49 -9.79
CA ARG A 64 8.56 -6.42 -8.73
C ARG A 64 7.47 -6.63 -7.68
N THR A 65 6.33 -5.95 -7.70
CA THR A 65 5.25 -6.19 -6.73
C THR A 65 4.30 -7.28 -7.19
N GLY A 66 4.24 -7.58 -8.50
CA GLY A 66 3.24 -8.48 -9.08
C GLY A 66 2.02 -7.68 -9.55
N PRO A 67 0.90 -8.31 -9.95
CA PRO A 67 -0.32 -7.56 -10.27
C PRO A 67 -0.92 -6.91 -9.00
N THR A 68 -1.81 -5.94 -9.20
CA THR A 68 -2.73 -5.48 -8.15
C THR A 68 -3.93 -6.43 -8.10
N TRP A 69 -4.29 -6.92 -6.92
CA TRP A 69 -5.48 -7.73 -6.69
C TRP A 69 -6.65 -6.83 -6.32
N SER A 70 -7.65 -6.75 -7.19
CA SER A 70 -8.95 -6.15 -6.89
C SER A 70 -9.90 -7.22 -6.38
N TYR A 71 -10.70 -6.89 -5.36
CA TYR A 71 -11.63 -7.82 -4.74
C TYR A 71 -13.06 -7.43 -5.01
N LEU A 72 -13.87 -8.37 -5.51
CA LEU A 72 -15.31 -8.21 -5.65
C LEU A 72 -16.00 -9.04 -4.57
N VAL A 73 -16.80 -8.39 -3.74
CA VAL A 73 -17.49 -9.01 -2.60
C VAL A 73 -18.99 -8.79 -2.75
N ASN A 74 -19.78 -9.84 -2.49
CA ASN A 74 -21.23 -9.72 -2.37
C ASN A 74 -21.62 -9.44 -0.91
N ASN A 75 -21.99 -8.20 -0.60
CA ASN A 75 -22.36 -7.83 0.76
C ASN A 75 -23.55 -6.88 0.74
N ASP A 76 -24.72 -7.47 0.51
CA ASP A 76 -25.98 -6.75 0.25
C ASP A 76 -25.84 -5.77 -0.93
N GLY A 77 -25.10 -6.20 -1.96
CA GLY A 77 -24.71 -5.43 -3.14
C GLY A 77 -23.26 -5.72 -3.54
N TRP A 78 -22.95 -5.66 -4.84
CA TRP A 78 -21.59 -5.94 -5.31
C TRP A 78 -20.65 -4.77 -5.04
N THR A 79 -19.65 -5.03 -4.21
CA THR A 79 -18.63 -4.07 -3.80
C THR A 79 -17.28 -4.44 -4.40
N LEU A 80 -16.70 -3.54 -5.18
CA LEU A 80 -15.33 -3.64 -5.67
C LEU A 80 -14.38 -2.92 -4.70
N ILE A 81 -13.34 -3.60 -4.24
CA ILE A 81 -12.25 -3.02 -3.45
C ILE A 81 -11.03 -2.90 -4.36
N ASP A 82 -10.57 -1.65 -4.51
CA ASP A 82 -9.57 -1.17 -5.47
C ASP A 82 -9.93 -1.37 -6.95
N ALA A 83 -9.69 -0.36 -7.77
CA ALA A 83 -9.99 -0.34 -9.21
C ALA A 83 -8.77 -0.69 -10.09
N GLY A 84 -7.61 -0.90 -9.49
CA GLY A 84 -6.38 -1.26 -10.19
C GLY A 84 -5.70 -0.11 -10.92
N PRO A 85 -4.61 -0.39 -11.65
CA PRO A 85 -3.84 0.62 -12.36
C PRO A 85 -4.59 1.22 -13.54
N TYR A 86 -4.46 2.53 -13.74
CA TYR A 86 -4.97 3.26 -14.92
C TYR A 86 -4.70 2.49 -16.22
N GLY A 87 -5.76 2.27 -17.00
CA GLY A 87 -5.75 1.49 -18.23
C GLY A 87 -6.07 0.00 -18.05
N ALA A 88 -6.29 -0.49 -16.83
CA ALA A 88 -6.62 -1.89 -16.55
C ALA A 88 -8.14 -2.21 -16.59
N LEU A 89 -9.00 -1.25 -16.90
CA LEU A 89 -10.44 -1.47 -17.04
C LEU A 89 -10.80 -2.66 -17.95
N PRO A 90 -10.18 -2.86 -19.14
CA PRO A 90 -10.49 -4.03 -19.97
C PRO A 90 -10.16 -5.37 -19.29
N SER A 91 -9.10 -5.41 -18.47
CA SER A 91 -8.74 -6.59 -17.69
C SER A 91 -9.73 -6.85 -16.56
N LEU A 92 -10.22 -5.78 -15.91
CA LEU A 92 -11.29 -5.88 -14.91
C LEU A 92 -12.58 -6.41 -15.54
N GLU A 93 -13.02 -5.85 -16.66
CA GLU A 93 -14.22 -6.31 -17.38
C GLU A 93 -14.10 -7.77 -17.84
N ALA A 94 -12.92 -8.19 -18.33
CA ALA A 94 -12.67 -9.59 -18.66
C ALA A 94 -12.71 -10.51 -17.43
N GLY A 95 -12.19 -10.05 -16.29
CA GLY A 95 -12.25 -10.75 -15.00
C GLY A 95 -13.70 -10.93 -14.52
N LEU A 96 -14.50 -9.86 -14.55
CA LEU A 96 -15.92 -9.88 -14.22
C LEU A 96 -16.69 -10.85 -15.12
N GLY A 97 -16.39 -10.86 -16.43
CA GLY A 97 -17.00 -11.79 -17.37
C GLY A 97 -16.78 -13.26 -17.04
N ILE A 98 -15.61 -13.62 -16.46
CA ILE A 98 -15.32 -14.99 -15.99
C ILE A 98 -16.17 -15.36 -14.77
N ILE A 99 -16.43 -14.39 -13.90
CA ILE A 99 -17.26 -14.53 -12.70
C ILE A 99 -18.77 -14.51 -13.06
N GLY A 100 -19.12 -14.18 -14.31
CA GLY A 100 -20.51 -14.02 -14.75
C GLY A 100 -21.13 -12.69 -14.31
N LYS A 101 -20.30 -11.66 -14.13
CA LYS A 101 -20.69 -10.29 -13.75
C LYS A 101 -20.36 -9.29 -14.86
N LYS A 102 -21.04 -8.15 -14.82
CA LYS A 102 -20.79 -6.98 -15.64
C LYS A 102 -20.32 -5.83 -14.76
N ILE A 103 -19.63 -4.87 -15.37
CA ILE A 103 -19.24 -3.64 -14.66
C ILE A 103 -20.45 -2.91 -14.06
N THR A 104 -21.60 -2.97 -14.75
CA THR A 104 -22.89 -2.39 -14.32
C THR A 104 -23.53 -3.11 -13.13
N ASP A 105 -23.02 -4.28 -12.75
CA ASP A 105 -23.51 -4.98 -11.55
C ASP A 105 -22.86 -4.42 -10.28
N ILE A 106 -21.78 -3.64 -10.40
CA ILE A 106 -21.05 -3.05 -9.27
C ILE A 106 -21.84 -1.86 -8.74
N GLU A 107 -22.20 -1.89 -7.46
CA GLU A 107 -22.97 -0.84 -6.79
C GLU A 107 -22.08 0.07 -5.94
N ARG A 108 -20.93 -0.44 -5.50
CA ARG A 108 -19.98 0.26 -4.63
C ARG A 108 -18.55 0.03 -5.09
N VAL A 109 -17.74 1.08 -5.10
CA VAL A 109 -16.28 0.99 -5.27
C VAL A 109 -15.62 1.58 -4.03
N ILE A 110 -14.83 0.79 -3.32
CA ILE A 110 -14.05 1.23 -2.17
C ILE A 110 -12.58 1.30 -2.57
N ILE A 111 -11.95 2.45 -2.37
CA ILE A 111 -10.53 2.64 -2.64
C ILE A 111 -9.76 2.56 -1.32
N SER A 112 -8.78 1.64 -1.26
CA SER A 112 -7.93 1.47 -0.08
C SER A 112 -7.02 2.67 0.12
N HIS A 113 -6.47 3.23 -0.95
CA HIS A 113 -5.69 4.48 -0.95
C HIS A 113 -5.44 5.02 -2.38
N GLY A 114 -5.02 6.28 -2.49
CA GLY A 114 -4.80 6.98 -3.75
C GLY A 114 -3.48 6.72 -4.49
N HIS A 115 -2.88 5.53 -4.36
CA HIS A 115 -1.81 5.15 -5.28
C HIS A 115 -2.38 4.69 -6.62
N GLN A 116 -1.68 5.03 -7.70
CA GLN A 116 -2.16 4.90 -9.07
C GLN A 116 -2.56 3.48 -9.46
N ASP A 117 -1.95 2.48 -8.84
CA ASP A 117 -2.23 1.07 -9.04
C ASP A 117 -3.43 0.54 -8.26
N HIS A 118 -4.04 1.35 -7.40
CA HIS A 118 -5.26 1.04 -6.66
C HIS A 118 -6.44 1.87 -7.17
N ASP A 119 -6.25 3.18 -7.35
CA ASP A 119 -7.32 4.12 -7.73
C ASP A 119 -7.29 4.53 -9.22
N GLY A 120 -6.43 3.90 -10.01
CA GLY A 120 -6.13 4.34 -11.36
C GLY A 120 -7.31 4.28 -12.34
N ASN A 121 -8.19 3.29 -12.21
CA ASN A 121 -9.41 3.19 -13.04
C ASN A 121 -10.67 3.68 -12.33
N THR A 122 -10.56 4.33 -11.17
CA THR A 122 -11.73 4.67 -10.34
C THR A 122 -12.79 5.43 -11.13
N TYR A 123 -12.40 6.50 -11.85
CA TYR A 123 -13.35 7.26 -12.67
C TYR A 123 -14.06 6.38 -13.70
N ASP A 124 -13.32 5.59 -14.49
CA ASP A 124 -13.90 4.81 -15.58
C ASP A 124 -14.84 3.71 -15.06
N VAL A 125 -14.53 3.13 -13.89
CA VAL A 125 -15.42 2.16 -13.22
C VAL A 125 -16.71 2.86 -12.80
N ILE A 126 -16.61 3.98 -12.08
CA ILE A 126 -17.78 4.74 -11.60
C ILE A 126 -18.65 5.24 -12.77
N GLU A 127 -18.04 5.76 -13.83
CA GLU A 127 -18.74 6.24 -15.03
C GLU A 127 -19.57 5.13 -15.69
N LYS A 128 -19.01 3.92 -15.80
CA LYS A 128 -19.69 2.78 -16.41
C LYS A 128 -20.70 2.09 -15.51
N SER A 129 -20.44 2.01 -14.20
CA SER A 129 -21.28 1.26 -13.27
C SER A 129 -22.38 2.09 -12.62
N GLY A 130 -22.16 3.40 -12.47
CA GLY A 130 -23.00 4.24 -11.61
C GLY A 130 -22.82 3.95 -10.12
N ALA A 131 -21.75 3.26 -9.73
CA ALA A 131 -21.49 2.91 -8.34
C ALA A 131 -21.20 4.14 -7.46
N VAL A 132 -21.41 4.00 -6.16
CA VAL A 132 -20.99 4.99 -5.16
C VAL A 132 -19.50 4.81 -4.86
N LEU A 133 -18.72 5.89 -4.93
CA LEU A 133 -17.29 5.89 -4.60
C LEU A 133 -17.09 6.10 -3.10
N TRP A 134 -16.48 5.12 -2.45
CA TRP A 134 -16.14 5.13 -1.04
C TRP A 134 -14.63 5.25 -0.88
N ALA A 135 -14.17 6.20 -0.07
CA ALA A 135 -12.76 6.34 0.26
C ALA A 135 -12.60 7.08 1.58
N GLN A 136 -11.41 6.98 2.17
CA GLN A 136 -11.09 7.74 3.37
C GLN A 136 -11.16 9.26 3.09
N GLU A 137 -11.58 10.07 4.07
CA GLU A 137 -11.78 11.52 3.88
C GLU A 137 -10.60 12.25 3.21
N MET A 138 -9.35 11.94 3.59
CA MET A 138 -8.13 12.52 3.02
C MET A 138 -7.95 12.19 1.54
N TYR A 139 -8.45 11.06 1.05
CA TYR A 139 -8.39 10.71 -0.38
C TYR A 139 -8.91 11.85 -1.24
N PHE A 140 -10.08 12.38 -0.89
CA PHE A 140 -10.76 13.43 -1.67
C PHE A 140 -10.01 14.77 -1.65
N PHE A 141 -9.31 15.10 -0.56
CA PHE A 141 -8.47 16.29 -0.50
C PHE A 141 -7.19 16.15 -1.34
N PHE A 142 -6.68 14.93 -1.49
CA PHE A 142 -5.45 14.64 -2.25
C PHE A 142 -5.69 14.26 -3.71
N LEU A 143 -6.94 14.14 -4.17
CA LEU A 143 -7.30 13.88 -5.58
C LEU A 143 -6.66 14.87 -6.55
N GLY A 144 -6.62 16.16 -6.17
CA GLY A 144 -6.06 17.22 -7.00
C GLY A 144 -4.53 17.31 -6.98
N GLN A 145 -3.87 16.55 -6.10
CA GLN A 145 -2.43 16.61 -5.89
C GLN A 145 -1.73 15.48 -6.63
N HIS A 146 -0.61 15.81 -7.27
CA HIS A 146 0.26 14.78 -7.86
C HIS A 146 1.12 14.15 -6.76
N SER A 147 0.82 12.90 -6.38
CA SER A 147 1.41 12.18 -5.24
C SER A 147 2.95 12.17 -5.23
N SER A 148 3.58 12.14 -6.40
CA SER A 148 5.04 12.12 -6.56
C SER A 148 5.74 13.45 -6.24
N TYR A 149 5.03 14.58 -6.24
CA TYR A 149 5.65 15.92 -6.20
C TYR A 149 5.29 16.76 -4.97
N SER A 150 4.20 16.44 -4.27
CA SER A 150 3.72 17.20 -3.12
C SER A 150 4.44 16.82 -1.81
N GLY A 151 4.94 17.83 -1.10
CA GLY A 151 5.13 17.74 0.36
C GLY A 151 6.52 17.40 0.89
N LEU A 152 7.57 17.31 0.07
CA LEU A 152 8.93 17.27 0.62
C LEU A 152 9.16 18.54 1.45
N ASN A 153 9.43 18.38 2.74
CA ASN A 153 9.68 19.49 3.64
C ASN A 153 11.09 20.05 3.37
N SER A 154 11.20 21.19 2.67
CA SER A 154 12.48 21.88 2.39
C SER A 154 13.22 22.29 3.65
N ASP A 155 12.50 22.49 4.75
CA ASP A 155 13.05 22.91 6.03
C ASP A 155 13.58 21.72 6.86
N SER A 156 13.28 20.49 6.43
CA SER A 156 13.81 19.28 7.08
C SER A 156 15.27 19.08 6.68
N LEU A 157 16.14 19.07 7.69
CA LEU A 157 17.56 18.80 7.51
C LEU A 157 17.82 17.38 6.95
N LEU A 158 16.97 16.40 7.26
CA LEU A 158 17.07 15.03 6.73
C LEU A 158 16.68 14.95 5.25
N HIS A 159 15.82 15.86 4.77
CA HIS A 159 15.38 15.88 3.37
C HIS A 159 16.39 16.49 2.41
N LYS A 160 17.41 17.20 2.91
CA LYS A 160 18.44 17.84 2.08
C LYS A 160 19.01 16.88 1.04
N SER A 161 19.41 15.67 1.48
CA SER A 161 19.97 14.65 0.59
C SER A 161 18.98 14.11 -0.44
N ILE A 162 17.69 14.02 -0.10
CA ILE A 162 16.62 13.63 -1.02
C ILE A 162 16.42 14.71 -2.10
N LEU A 163 16.37 15.98 -1.68
CA LEU A 163 16.20 17.12 -2.58
C LEU A 163 17.41 17.29 -3.51
N GLU A 164 18.62 17.17 -2.98
CA GLU A 164 19.86 17.19 -3.76
C GLU A 164 19.89 16.06 -4.79
N PHE A 165 19.60 14.81 -4.39
CA PHE A 165 19.57 13.69 -5.31
C PHE A 165 18.52 13.90 -6.41
N ARG A 166 17.33 14.36 -6.04
CA ARG A 166 16.26 14.67 -6.98
C ARG A 166 16.71 15.72 -8.00
N ASN A 167 17.23 16.86 -7.56
CA ASN A 167 17.73 17.93 -8.43
C ASN A 167 18.83 17.44 -9.39
N HIS A 168 19.75 16.59 -8.93
CA HIS A 168 20.79 16.00 -9.79
C HIS A 168 20.21 15.04 -10.83
N THR A 169 19.20 14.25 -10.47
CA THR A 169 18.57 13.30 -11.41
C THR A 169 17.64 13.96 -12.42
N GLU A 170 16.90 15.01 -12.03
CA GLU A 170 16.03 15.77 -12.94
C GLU A 170 16.84 16.56 -13.98
N ASN A 171 18.03 17.02 -13.62
CA ASN A 171 18.94 17.77 -14.51
C ASN A 171 19.92 16.87 -15.29
N SER A 172 19.83 15.54 -15.18
CA SER A 172 20.75 14.62 -15.87
C SER A 172 20.26 14.31 -17.31
N PRO A 173 21.05 14.63 -18.36
CA PRO A 173 20.64 14.44 -19.76
C PRO A 173 20.46 12.99 -20.22
N SER A 174 20.83 12.00 -19.40
CA SER A 174 21.14 10.63 -19.82
C SER A 174 20.05 9.57 -19.55
N ARG A 175 18.84 9.93 -19.10
CA ARG A 175 17.75 8.96 -18.92
C ARG A 175 16.85 8.88 -20.17
N LEU A 176 17.14 7.88 -21.01
CA LEU A 176 16.26 7.22 -22.00
C LEU A 176 14.95 7.97 -22.32
N LYS A 177 15.02 8.87 -23.33
CA LYS A 177 13.91 9.73 -23.77
C LYS A 177 12.62 8.96 -24.14
N SER A 178 12.69 7.68 -24.51
CA SER A 178 11.53 6.88 -24.97
C SER A 178 10.65 6.37 -23.82
N ASP A 179 11.25 5.82 -22.76
CA ASP A 179 10.49 5.26 -21.62
C ASP A 179 9.93 6.37 -20.73
N TYR A 180 10.65 7.48 -20.63
CA TYR A 180 10.23 8.65 -19.87
C TYR A 180 9.03 9.37 -20.50
N ALA A 181 8.90 9.35 -21.83
CA ALA A 181 7.76 9.92 -22.55
C ALA A 181 6.48 9.11 -22.31
N LYS A 182 6.56 7.77 -22.39
CA LYS A 182 5.43 6.85 -22.06
C LYS A 182 5.05 6.91 -20.59
N TYR A 183 6.03 7.05 -19.70
CA TYR A 183 5.80 7.27 -18.28
C TYR A 183 5.05 8.61 -18.06
N ARG A 184 5.54 9.73 -18.60
CA ARG A 184 4.85 11.03 -18.51
C ARG A 184 3.42 11.03 -19.06
N SER A 185 3.17 10.41 -20.20
CA SER A 185 1.81 10.35 -20.75
C SER A 185 0.84 9.57 -19.85
N ARG A 186 1.33 8.54 -19.14
CA ARG A 186 0.55 7.78 -18.16
C ARG A 186 0.16 8.61 -16.94
N PHE A 187 1.11 9.34 -16.36
CA PHE A 187 0.79 10.23 -15.23
C PHE A 187 -0.22 11.30 -15.65
N ARG A 188 -0.09 11.84 -16.88
CA ARG A 188 -1.09 12.76 -17.41
C ARG A 188 -2.49 12.13 -17.49
N GLY A 189 -2.64 10.94 -18.08
CA GLY A 189 -3.95 10.28 -18.19
C GLY A 189 -4.56 9.92 -16.83
N TYR A 190 -3.72 9.49 -15.88
CA TYR A 190 -4.12 9.24 -14.51
C TYR A 190 -4.55 10.51 -13.77
N ASP A 191 -3.77 11.59 -13.87
CA ASP A 191 -4.10 12.89 -13.28
C ASP A 191 -5.41 13.44 -13.87
N GLU A 192 -5.57 13.36 -15.20
CA GLU A 192 -6.80 13.74 -15.89
C GLU A 192 -8.00 12.92 -15.38
N SER A 193 -7.83 11.61 -15.18
CA SER A 193 -8.86 10.73 -14.60
C SER A 193 -9.27 11.20 -13.19
N ARG A 194 -8.31 11.50 -12.30
CA ARG A 194 -8.63 12.04 -10.96
C ARG A 194 -9.30 13.41 -11.00
N GLN A 195 -8.92 14.26 -11.95
CA GLN A 195 -9.61 15.54 -12.17
C GLN A 195 -11.06 15.34 -12.60
N LYS A 196 -11.37 14.27 -13.36
CA LYS A 196 -12.75 13.93 -13.68
C LYS A 196 -13.51 13.42 -12.46
N ILE A 197 -12.88 12.67 -11.54
CA ILE A 197 -13.51 12.30 -10.25
C ILE A 197 -14.00 13.55 -9.53
N ILE A 198 -13.12 14.55 -9.35
CA ILE A 198 -13.47 15.81 -8.68
C ILE A 198 -14.64 16.53 -9.36
N LYS A 199 -14.67 16.53 -10.70
CA LYS A 199 -15.61 17.34 -11.49
C LYS A 199 -16.94 16.66 -11.78
N GLN A 200 -16.98 15.32 -11.78
CA GLN A 200 -18.08 14.57 -12.39
C GLN A 200 -18.66 13.48 -11.49
N VAL A 201 -17.92 12.99 -10.49
CA VAL A 201 -18.44 11.98 -9.56
C VAL A 201 -19.22 12.67 -8.45
N SER A 202 -20.54 12.53 -8.46
CA SER A 202 -21.43 13.13 -7.47
C SER A 202 -21.80 12.20 -6.31
N GLN A 203 -21.70 10.89 -6.50
CA GLN A 203 -22.03 9.88 -5.50
C GLN A 203 -20.77 9.42 -4.78
N ILE A 204 -20.43 10.14 -3.71
CA ILE A 204 -19.30 9.79 -2.84
C ILE A 204 -19.77 9.48 -1.42
N HIS A 205 -19.04 8.59 -0.77
CA HIS A 205 -19.15 8.31 0.66
C HIS A 205 -17.76 8.42 1.30
N THR A 206 -17.66 9.22 2.34
CA THR A 206 -16.42 9.44 3.08
C THR A 206 -16.31 8.50 4.26
N ILE A 207 -15.19 7.80 4.37
CA ILE A 207 -14.89 6.86 5.44
C ILE A 207 -14.01 7.51 6.51
N LYS A 208 -14.39 7.36 7.77
CA LYS A 208 -13.61 7.72 8.96
C LYS A 208 -13.10 6.48 9.69
N ASP A 209 -12.14 6.71 10.59
CA ASP A 209 -11.60 5.64 11.43
C ASP A 209 -12.68 5.07 12.36
N GLY A 210 -12.86 3.75 12.31
CA GLY A 210 -13.83 3.04 13.14
C GLY A 210 -15.27 3.05 12.60
N ASP A 211 -15.52 3.63 11.42
CA ASP A 211 -16.84 3.53 10.79
C ASP A 211 -17.19 2.06 10.54
N SER A 212 -18.45 1.70 10.82
CA SER A 212 -19.00 0.37 10.57
C SER A 212 -20.27 0.50 9.73
N LEU A 213 -20.23 0.02 8.49
CA LEU A 213 -21.31 0.13 7.51
C LEU A 213 -21.37 -1.15 6.69
N ASP A 214 -22.57 -1.64 6.41
CA ASP A 214 -22.80 -2.84 5.61
C ASP A 214 -21.87 -3.99 6.03
N LYS A 215 -21.82 -4.36 7.32
CA LYS A 215 -20.95 -5.44 7.86
C LYS A 215 -19.43 -5.25 7.68
N MET A 216 -18.98 -4.13 7.10
CA MET A 216 -17.58 -3.74 7.00
C MET A 216 -17.25 -2.78 8.14
N THR A 217 -16.06 -2.92 8.71
CA THR A 217 -15.49 -1.94 9.65
C THR A 217 -14.19 -1.40 9.07
N PHE A 218 -14.07 -0.09 9.03
CA PHE A 218 -12.96 0.59 8.38
C PHE A 218 -11.92 1.05 9.41
N LEU A 219 -10.66 0.75 9.15
CA LEU A 219 -9.54 1.21 9.96
C LEU A 219 -8.72 2.19 9.13
N TYR A 220 -8.60 3.42 9.58
CA TYR A 220 -7.70 4.40 8.97
C TYR A 220 -6.24 4.08 9.32
N THR A 221 -5.45 3.59 8.37
CA THR A 221 -4.11 3.07 8.61
C THR A 221 -3.03 3.86 7.87
N PRO A 222 -2.88 5.17 8.12
CA PRO A 222 -1.93 5.99 7.39
C PRO A 222 -0.48 5.59 7.64
N GLY A 223 0.41 6.08 6.77
CA GLY A 223 1.86 5.92 6.88
C GLY A 223 2.49 5.35 5.62
N HIS A 224 1.83 4.39 4.95
CA HIS A 224 2.17 4.02 3.57
C HIS A 224 1.57 5.01 2.56
N SER A 225 0.31 5.40 2.78
CA SER A 225 -0.33 6.56 2.17
C SER A 225 -1.04 7.39 3.24
N VAL A 226 -1.36 8.64 2.92
CA VAL A 226 -2.04 9.57 3.85
C VAL A 226 -3.51 9.23 4.07
N ASP A 227 -4.08 8.46 3.15
CA ASP A 227 -5.50 8.11 3.02
C ASP A 227 -5.75 6.60 3.11
N GLU A 228 -4.73 5.82 3.51
CA GLU A 228 -4.80 4.36 3.53
C GLU A 228 -5.82 3.85 4.56
N ILE A 229 -6.65 2.89 4.14
CA ILE A 229 -7.57 2.14 5.00
C ILE A 229 -7.38 0.63 4.87
N CYS A 230 -7.59 -0.07 5.99
CA CYS A 230 -7.91 -1.50 6.00
C CYS A 230 -9.42 -1.70 6.17
N ILE A 231 -9.97 -2.75 5.57
CA ILE A 231 -11.41 -3.08 5.65
C ILE A 231 -11.56 -4.44 6.34
N ASP A 232 -12.11 -4.43 7.56
CA ASP A 232 -12.41 -5.65 8.31
C ASP A 232 -13.82 -6.15 7.97
N MET A 233 -13.93 -7.42 7.60
CA MET A 233 -15.20 -8.04 7.28
C MET A 233 -15.08 -9.56 7.47
N ASP A 234 -15.97 -10.15 8.26
CA ASP A 234 -16.22 -11.59 8.26
C ASP A 234 -14.97 -12.50 8.39
N GLY A 235 -14.04 -12.11 9.26
CA GLY A 235 -12.83 -12.89 9.50
C GLY A 235 -11.71 -12.68 8.47
N VAL A 236 -11.91 -11.85 7.46
CA VAL A 236 -10.86 -11.35 6.57
C VAL A 236 -10.56 -9.87 6.83
N LEU A 237 -9.35 -9.45 6.49
CA LEU A 237 -8.94 -8.06 6.46
C LEU A 237 -8.41 -7.75 5.07
N PHE A 238 -9.10 -6.89 4.32
CA PHE A 238 -8.55 -6.31 3.09
C PHE A 238 -7.58 -5.22 3.50
N THR A 239 -6.34 -5.37 3.07
CA THR A 239 -5.24 -4.55 3.62
C THR A 239 -4.68 -3.54 2.64
N GLY A 240 -5.10 -3.55 1.37
CA GLY A 240 -4.42 -2.77 0.34
C GLY A 240 -2.93 -3.07 0.38
N ASP A 241 -2.14 -2.03 0.58
CA ASP A 241 -0.69 -2.10 0.78
C ASP A 241 -0.27 -2.02 2.26
N HIS A 242 -1.18 -2.08 3.22
CA HIS A 242 -0.83 -1.98 4.63
C HIS A 242 -0.07 -3.20 5.17
N ILE A 243 -0.48 -4.42 4.78
CA ILE A 243 0.15 -5.69 5.21
C ILE A 243 0.31 -6.62 4.00
N LEU A 244 1.55 -6.77 3.52
CA LEU A 244 1.86 -7.59 2.35
C LEU A 244 2.54 -8.93 2.74
N PRO A 245 2.22 -10.07 2.08
CA PRO A 245 2.70 -11.39 2.51
C PRO A 245 4.21 -11.62 2.47
N GLN A 246 4.86 -11.20 1.38
CA GLN A 246 6.27 -11.51 1.10
C GLN A 246 7.18 -10.28 1.19
N ILE A 247 6.61 -9.10 0.95
CA ILE A 247 7.32 -7.81 0.93
C ILE A 247 6.85 -6.94 2.08
N THR A 248 7.62 -5.88 2.37
CA THR A 248 7.23 -4.84 3.31
C THR A 248 6.79 -3.62 2.51
N PRO A 249 5.64 -3.01 2.84
CA PRO A 249 5.21 -1.76 2.24
C PRO A 249 6.26 -0.67 2.45
N HIS A 250 6.36 0.26 1.50
CA HIS A 250 7.27 1.38 1.63
C HIS A 250 6.64 2.45 2.53
N PRO A 251 7.17 2.74 3.73
CA PRO A 251 6.65 3.83 4.53
C PRO A 251 6.97 5.16 3.84
N THR A 252 6.07 6.12 3.97
CA THR A 252 6.36 7.51 3.59
C THR A 252 7.47 8.09 4.45
N ILE A 253 8.04 9.20 4.02
CA ILE A 253 8.79 10.14 4.87
C ILE A 253 7.83 11.19 5.40
N VAL A 254 8.16 11.85 6.51
CA VAL A 254 7.37 12.96 7.04
C VAL A 254 7.25 14.05 5.97
N ARG A 255 6.03 14.55 5.73
CA ARG A 255 5.75 15.57 4.72
C ARG A 255 4.97 16.73 5.32
N LYS A 256 5.06 17.88 4.67
CA LYS A 256 4.08 18.96 4.87
C LYS A 256 2.96 18.78 3.86
N TYR A 257 1.74 19.11 4.25
CA TYR A 257 0.67 19.25 3.27
C TYR A 257 0.99 20.40 2.29
N PRO A 258 0.56 20.29 1.02
CA PRO A 258 0.53 21.41 0.10
C PRO A 258 -0.14 22.64 0.73
N ALA A 259 0.42 23.83 0.47
CA ALA A 259 -0.07 25.07 1.08
C ALA A 259 -1.55 25.33 0.77
N ASP A 260 -2.01 24.96 -0.42
CA ASP A 260 -3.39 25.09 -0.90
C ASP A 260 -4.37 24.09 -0.25
N LEU A 261 -3.86 23.12 0.51
CA LEU A 261 -4.64 22.16 1.29
C LEU A 261 -4.66 22.47 2.79
N MET A 262 -3.69 23.21 3.34
CA MET A 262 -3.54 23.40 4.79
C MET A 262 -4.83 23.87 5.48
N ASP A 263 -5.55 24.81 4.87
CA ASP A 263 -6.80 25.35 5.43
C ASP A 263 -8.03 24.49 5.14
N LYS A 264 -7.92 23.52 4.23
CA LYS A 264 -9.02 22.65 3.80
C LYS A 264 -9.06 21.32 4.54
N ILE A 265 -7.91 20.84 5.02
CA ILE A 265 -7.83 19.61 5.81
C ILE A 265 -8.57 19.81 7.15
N PRO A 266 -9.51 18.92 7.53
CA PRO A 266 -10.28 19.08 8.75
C PRO A 266 -9.42 18.83 10.01
N ASP A 267 -9.87 19.37 11.15
CA ASP A 267 -9.10 19.38 12.41
C ASP A 267 -8.50 18.04 12.83
N PRO A 268 -9.19 16.88 12.71
CA PRO A 268 -8.61 15.59 13.09
C PRO A 268 -7.34 15.23 12.30
N TYR A 269 -7.17 15.78 11.10
CA TYR A 269 -6.07 15.44 10.19
C TYR A 269 -5.06 16.57 9.97
N LYS A 270 -5.22 17.72 10.63
CA LYS A 270 -4.38 18.92 10.37
C LYS A 270 -2.89 18.71 10.61
N ASP A 271 -2.52 17.89 11.59
CA ASP A 271 -1.12 17.59 11.86
C ASP A 271 -0.59 16.49 10.93
N ALA A 272 0.11 16.89 9.87
CA ALA A 272 0.71 15.99 8.90
C ALA A 272 1.69 14.97 9.53
N ASN A 273 2.28 15.26 10.69
CA ASN A 273 3.18 14.31 11.37
C ASN A 273 2.48 13.05 11.86
N ASN A 274 1.14 13.07 11.93
CA ASN A 274 0.33 11.92 12.35
C ASN A 274 -0.09 11.03 11.18
N HIS A 275 0.27 11.38 9.94
CA HIS A 275 -0.18 10.64 8.73
C HIS A 275 0.97 10.19 7.81
N TYR A 276 2.20 10.57 8.15
CA TYR A 276 3.40 10.26 7.39
C TYR A 276 4.50 9.67 8.26
N GLY A 277 5.48 9.02 7.63
CA GLY A 277 6.66 8.50 8.30
C GLY A 277 6.47 7.08 8.83
N LEU A 278 7.61 6.43 9.12
CA LEU A 278 7.64 5.08 9.67
C LEU A 278 6.92 4.98 11.02
N TYR A 279 7.05 6.00 11.89
CA TYR A 279 6.39 5.98 13.20
C TYR A 279 4.87 5.84 13.05
N CYS A 280 4.26 6.65 12.17
CA CYS A 280 2.84 6.60 11.84
C CYS A 280 2.46 5.21 11.29
N TYR A 281 3.20 4.69 10.32
CA TYR A 281 2.95 3.37 9.74
C TYR A 281 2.98 2.25 10.79
N LEU A 282 3.96 2.25 11.70
CA LEU A 282 4.05 1.26 12.78
C LEU A 282 2.92 1.41 13.81
N SER A 283 2.49 2.63 14.11
CA SER A 283 1.31 2.88 14.96
C SER A 283 0.03 2.35 14.31
N SER A 284 -0.13 2.54 13.00
CA SER A 284 -1.25 2.00 12.21
C SER A 284 -1.25 0.46 12.19
N LEU A 285 -0.07 -0.16 12.04
CA LEU A 285 0.08 -1.62 12.17
C LEU A 285 -0.33 -2.10 13.57
N GLY A 286 0.10 -1.40 14.63
CA GLY A 286 -0.30 -1.70 16.01
C GLY A 286 -1.81 -1.61 16.21
N LYS A 287 -2.46 -0.63 15.57
CA LYS A 287 -3.94 -0.53 15.59
C LYS A 287 -4.58 -1.74 14.91
N ALA A 288 -4.13 -2.11 13.70
CA ALA A 288 -4.66 -3.28 12.99
C ALA A 288 -4.47 -4.57 13.80
N LEU A 289 -3.32 -4.75 14.45
CA LEU A 289 -2.98 -5.92 15.27
C LEU A 289 -3.84 -6.09 16.53
N LYS A 290 -4.63 -5.08 16.94
CA LYS A 290 -5.64 -5.22 18.00
C LYS A 290 -6.85 -6.04 17.57
N LEU A 291 -7.07 -6.22 16.26
CA LEU A 291 -8.07 -7.14 15.76
C LEU A 291 -7.66 -8.59 16.03
N ASN A 292 -8.59 -9.53 15.88
CA ASN A 292 -8.31 -10.95 16.05
C ASN A 292 -7.17 -11.40 15.11
N ASN A 293 -6.08 -11.89 15.70
CA ASN A 293 -4.85 -12.25 15.00
C ASN A 293 -4.98 -13.40 13.98
N ARG A 294 -6.08 -14.17 14.04
CA ARG A 294 -6.40 -15.25 13.11
C ARG A 294 -7.12 -14.77 11.85
N LYS A 295 -7.47 -13.49 11.74
CA LYS A 295 -8.08 -12.94 10.52
C LYS A 295 -7.15 -13.16 9.33
N THR A 296 -7.70 -13.63 8.22
CA THR A 296 -6.95 -13.83 6.97
C THR A 296 -6.72 -12.49 6.29
N VAL A 297 -5.50 -12.24 5.84
CA VAL A 297 -5.12 -11.03 5.11
C VAL A 297 -5.39 -11.23 3.62
N LEU A 298 -6.14 -10.30 3.03
CA LEU A 298 -6.33 -10.15 1.59
C LEU A 298 -5.57 -8.90 1.12
N PRO A 299 -4.37 -9.07 0.53
CA PRO A 299 -3.47 -7.98 0.18
C PRO A 299 -3.62 -7.56 -1.29
N ALA A 300 -3.34 -6.29 -1.60
CA ALA A 300 -3.34 -5.84 -2.99
C ALA A 300 -2.20 -6.45 -3.82
N HIS A 301 -1.12 -6.90 -3.19
CA HIS A 301 0.01 -7.52 -3.88
C HIS A 301 0.43 -8.84 -3.24
N ARG A 302 1.05 -9.70 -4.07
CA ARG A 302 1.66 -10.97 -3.65
C ARG A 302 0.70 -11.99 -3.04
N LEU A 303 -0.62 -11.88 -3.25
CA LEU A 303 -1.56 -12.96 -2.89
C LEU A 303 -1.14 -14.29 -3.55
N PHE A 304 -0.73 -14.23 -4.82
CA PHE A 304 -0.04 -15.30 -5.54
C PHE A 304 1.29 -14.77 -6.07
N ASN A 305 2.36 -15.57 -5.99
CA ASN A 305 3.66 -15.26 -6.58
C ASN A 305 4.56 -16.50 -6.62
N ASN A 306 5.40 -16.63 -7.65
CA ASN A 306 6.28 -17.79 -7.86
C ASN A 306 5.54 -19.13 -7.78
N ASN A 307 4.43 -19.24 -8.52
CA ASN A 307 3.57 -20.42 -8.60
C ASN A 307 2.96 -20.86 -7.25
N LYS A 308 2.81 -19.93 -6.29
CA LYS A 308 2.34 -20.24 -4.94
C LYS A 308 1.43 -19.15 -4.36
N PHE A 309 0.38 -19.59 -3.67
CA PHE A 309 -0.43 -18.74 -2.80
C PHE A 309 0.33 -18.35 -1.52
N ASN A 310 0.29 -17.08 -1.18
CA ASN A 310 0.90 -16.53 0.04
C ASN A 310 -0.18 -16.11 1.04
N ILE A 311 -1.07 -17.05 1.38
CA ILE A 311 -2.10 -16.82 2.40
C ILE A 311 -1.42 -16.57 3.76
N ARG A 312 -1.76 -15.44 4.37
CA ARG A 312 -1.27 -15.03 5.69
C ARG A 312 -2.45 -14.62 6.56
N ASN A 313 -2.27 -14.70 7.86
CA ASN A 313 -3.15 -14.03 8.80
C ASN A 313 -2.52 -12.72 9.29
N LEU A 314 -3.25 -12.02 10.13
CA LEU A 314 -2.88 -10.71 10.68
C LEU A 314 -1.54 -10.71 11.44
N MET A 315 -1.05 -11.86 11.91
CA MET A 315 0.28 -11.96 12.54
C MET A 315 1.43 -11.56 11.61
N ARG A 316 1.21 -11.54 10.29
CA ARG A 316 2.16 -10.97 9.33
C ARG A 316 2.56 -9.54 9.69
N GLY A 317 1.68 -8.76 10.32
CA GLY A 317 1.99 -7.42 10.82
C GLY A 317 3.12 -7.41 11.86
N LYS A 318 3.18 -8.39 12.78
CA LYS A 318 4.31 -8.51 13.74
C LYS A 318 5.64 -8.77 13.03
N ASP A 319 5.63 -9.52 11.93
CA ASP A 319 6.84 -9.76 11.13
C ASP A 319 7.30 -8.49 10.40
N ILE A 320 6.38 -7.61 9.98
CA ILE A 320 6.71 -6.29 9.43
C ILE A 320 7.36 -5.41 10.51
N ILE A 321 6.78 -5.36 11.72
CA ILE A 321 7.36 -4.62 12.86
C ILE A 321 8.79 -5.12 13.17
N ARG A 322 9.00 -6.44 13.19
CA ARG A 322 10.34 -7.04 13.39
C ARG A 322 11.32 -6.70 12.28
N HIS A 323 10.85 -6.61 11.03
CA HIS A 323 11.67 -6.15 9.91
C HIS A 323 12.19 -4.74 10.15
N HIS A 324 11.31 -3.80 10.49
CA HIS A 324 11.69 -2.42 10.77
C HIS A 324 12.56 -2.29 12.03
N SER A 325 12.28 -3.05 13.10
CA SER A 325 13.15 -3.13 14.28
C SER A 325 14.58 -3.54 13.90
N THR A 326 14.71 -4.56 13.05
CA THR A 326 16.02 -5.01 12.55
C THR A 326 16.71 -3.91 11.74
N ARG A 327 15.96 -3.16 10.92
CA ARG A 327 16.52 -2.05 10.15
C ARG A 327 16.97 -0.90 11.04
N LEU A 328 16.17 -0.49 12.02
CA LEU A 328 16.51 0.56 13.00
C LEU A 328 17.81 0.21 13.73
N LYS A 329 17.93 -1.02 14.25
CA LYS A 329 19.16 -1.52 14.89
C LYS A 329 20.37 -1.42 13.97
N ARG A 330 20.23 -1.83 12.69
CA ARG A 330 21.33 -1.73 11.71
C ARG A 330 21.72 -0.28 11.42
N ILE A 331 20.77 0.65 11.37
CA ILE A 331 21.05 2.08 11.19
C ILE A 331 21.83 2.61 12.40
N VAL A 332 21.36 2.34 13.62
CA VAL A 332 22.03 2.72 14.87
C VAL A 332 23.48 2.22 14.89
N ASN A 333 23.71 0.94 14.59
CA ASN A 333 25.06 0.38 14.53
C ASN A 333 25.98 1.09 13.52
N VAL A 334 25.44 1.54 12.37
CA VAL A 334 26.21 2.29 11.37
C VAL A 334 26.62 3.67 11.90
N ILE A 335 25.73 4.38 12.58
CA ILE A 335 25.97 5.74 13.08
C ILE A 335 26.71 5.79 14.42
N GLU A 336 26.84 4.66 15.12
CA GLU A 336 27.70 4.54 16.31
C GLU A 336 29.19 4.70 15.95
N SER A 337 29.56 4.38 14.71
CA SER A 337 30.94 4.55 14.21
C SER A 337 31.36 6.00 13.99
N GLY A 338 30.42 6.96 14.10
CA GLY A 338 30.66 8.38 13.93
C GLY A 338 29.54 9.09 13.19
N VAL A 339 29.73 10.37 12.89
CA VAL A 339 28.79 11.17 12.09
C VAL A 339 28.65 10.53 10.70
N GLN A 340 27.42 10.40 10.21
CA GLN A 340 27.11 9.83 8.89
C GLN A 340 26.04 10.66 8.18
N SER A 341 26.08 10.71 6.85
CA SER A 341 25.00 11.24 6.03
C SER A 341 23.97 10.15 5.64
N PRO A 342 22.69 10.50 5.37
CA PRO A 342 21.70 9.53 4.90
C PRO A 342 22.13 8.73 3.64
N PRO A 343 22.79 9.33 2.63
CA PRO A 343 23.34 8.60 1.48
C PRO A 343 24.41 7.56 1.86
N GLU A 344 25.30 7.86 2.80
CA GLU A 344 26.33 6.92 3.26
C GLU A 344 25.73 5.74 4.01
N ILE A 345 24.77 6.01 4.91
CA ILE A 345 24.01 4.96 5.61
C ILE A 345 23.32 4.05 4.58
N THR A 346 22.69 4.64 3.56
CA THR A 346 22.04 3.91 2.47
C THR A 346 23.02 2.98 1.76
N ARG A 347 24.21 3.46 1.36
CA ARG A 347 25.22 2.64 0.68
C ARG A 347 25.79 1.53 1.56
N LYS A 348 25.90 1.74 2.87
CA LYS A 348 26.38 0.74 3.83
C LYS A 348 25.35 -0.37 4.10
N LEU A 349 24.05 -0.06 4.03
CA LEU A 349 22.99 -1.00 4.40
C LEU A 349 22.43 -1.82 3.24
N PHE A 350 22.57 -1.34 2.01
CA PHE A 350 22.02 -1.99 0.83
C PHE A 350 23.11 -2.43 -0.14
N PRO A 351 23.00 -3.65 -0.72
CA PRO A 351 23.97 -4.12 -1.70
C PRO A 351 23.92 -3.25 -2.98
N PRO A 352 25.05 -3.02 -3.66
CA PRO A 352 25.11 -2.14 -4.84
C PRO A 352 24.07 -2.44 -5.93
N ARG A 353 23.78 -3.73 -6.17
CA ARG A 353 22.75 -4.17 -7.14
C ARG A 353 21.34 -3.64 -6.86
N LYS A 354 21.02 -3.31 -5.61
CA LYS A 354 19.71 -2.74 -5.22
C LYS A 354 19.68 -1.21 -5.37
N LEU A 355 20.84 -0.58 -5.55
CA LEU A 355 21.00 0.88 -5.62
C LEU A 355 21.11 1.40 -7.06
N VAL A 356 20.88 0.55 -8.07
CA VAL A 356 20.91 0.95 -9.48
C VAL A 356 19.57 1.60 -9.88
N GLY A 357 19.61 2.57 -10.80
CA GLY A 357 18.41 3.22 -11.33
C GLY A 357 17.63 4.02 -10.28
N GLY A 358 16.32 3.82 -10.20
CA GLY A 358 15.47 4.39 -9.14
C GLY A 358 15.65 3.74 -7.77
N GLY A 359 16.37 2.61 -7.69
CA GLY A 359 16.54 1.86 -6.44
C GLY A 359 17.29 2.61 -5.35
N PHE A 360 18.24 3.49 -5.71
CA PHE A 360 18.91 4.34 -4.72
C PHE A 360 17.94 5.31 -4.04
N PHE A 361 17.05 5.95 -4.81
CA PHE A 361 16.08 6.89 -4.25
C PHE A 361 15.11 6.20 -3.29
N ALA A 362 14.57 5.03 -3.68
CA ALA A 362 13.71 4.23 -2.82
C ALA A 362 14.42 3.78 -1.53
N ALA A 363 15.69 3.37 -1.63
CA ALA A 363 16.47 3.01 -0.45
C ALA A 363 16.75 4.24 0.45
N LEU A 364 17.07 5.39 -0.14
CA LEU A 364 17.34 6.63 0.58
C LEU A 364 16.09 7.15 1.30
N SER A 365 14.92 7.18 0.65
CA SER A 365 13.67 7.60 1.28
C SER A 365 13.29 6.67 2.43
N GLU A 366 13.51 5.36 2.28
CA GLU A 366 13.31 4.40 3.37
C GLU A 366 14.24 4.71 4.55
N ILE A 367 15.54 4.98 4.31
CA ILE A 367 16.49 5.35 5.36
C ILE A 367 16.08 6.65 6.06
N VAL A 368 15.68 7.67 5.30
CA VAL A 368 15.22 8.94 5.89
C VAL A 368 13.99 8.71 6.79
N SER A 369 13.03 7.91 6.36
CA SER A 369 11.85 7.57 7.17
C SER A 369 12.23 6.89 8.50
N HIS A 370 13.26 6.03 8.49
CA HIS A 370 13.78 5.43 9.71
C HIS A 370 14.55 6.43 10.60
N LEU A 371 15.31 7.35 10.00
CA LEU A 371 16.01 8.40 10.74
C LEU A 371 15.03 9.38 11.41
N GLU A 372 13.92 9.73 10.75
CA GLU A 372 12.85 10.54 11.34
C GLU A 372 12.23 9.87 12.58
N MET A 373 12.01 8.55 12.52
CA MET A 373 11.57 7.79 13.69
C MET A 373 12.61 7.83 14.81
N LEU A 374 13.89 7.62 14.50
CA LEU A 374 14.97 7.66 15.48
C LEU A 374 15.15 9.06 16.10
N ASP A 375 14.91 10.12 15.33
CA ASP A 375 14.91 11.50 15.83
C ASP A 375 13.73 11.73 16.78
N LYS A 376 12.53 11.27 16.39
CA LYS A 376 11.32 11.33 17.25
C LYS A 376 11.51 10.59 18.58
N THR A 377 12.24 9.48 18.57
CA THR A 377 12.58 8.70 19.78
C THR A 377 13.86 9.16 20.48
N LYS A 378 14.52 10.22 19.98
CA LYS A 378 15.75 10.82 20.55
C LYS A 378 16.98 9.90 20.55
N ASP A 379 17.00 8.94 19.63
CA ASP A 379 18.12 8.01 19.42
C ASP A 379 19.25 8.62 18.58
N ILE A 380 18.95 9.71 17.86
CA ILE A 380 19.91 10.46 17.06
C ILE A 380 19.83 11.95 17.33
N GLN A 381 20.89 12.66 16.95
CA GLN A 381 20.90 14.11 16.77
C GLN A 381 21.16 14.42 15.30
N ILE A 382 20.29 15.25 14.71
CA ILE A 382 20.48 15.79 13.35
C ILE A 382 21.34 17.05 13.43
N LEU A 383 22.39 17.13 12.61
CA LEU A 383 23.31 18.26 12.51
C LEU A 383 22.83 19.23 11.41
N GLN A 384 23.31 20.48 11.44
CA GLN A 384 22.89 21.53 10.51
C GLN A 384 23.11 21.20 9.02
N ASN A 385 24.09 20.34 8.72
CA ASN A 385 24.36 19.85 7.37
C ASN A 385 23.48 18.66 6.95
N GLY A 386 22.55 18.20 7.79
CA GLY A 386 21.70 17.04 7.52
C GLY A 386 22.33 15.69 7.90
N ASN A 387 23.57 15.68 8.37
CA ASN A 387 24.19 14.47 8.90
C ASN A 387 23.62 14.11 10.27
N VAL A 388 23.74 12.86 10.64
CA VAL A 388 23.22 12.33 11.91
C VAL A 388 24.35 11.75 12.75
N LYS A 389 24.18 11.81 14.07
CA LYS A 389 25.03 11.12 15.04
C LYS A 389 24.17 10.41 16.09
N SER A 390 24.65 9.27 16.58
CA SER A 390 23.98 8.53 17.65
C SER A 390 23.99 9.32 18.97
N THR A 391 22.90 9.27 19.73
CA THR A 391 22.87 9.67 21.14
C THR A 391 23.25 8.53 22.09
N LYS A 392 23.55 7.34 21.54
CA LYS A 392 23.77 6.05 22.23
C LYS A 392 22.55 5.55 23.01
N GLN A 393 21.37 6.13 22.75
CA GLN A 393 20.11 5.64 23.27
C GLN A 393 19.50 4.62 22.30
N ASN A 394 18.57 3.81 22.81
CA ASN A 394 17.81 2.82 22.02
C ASN A 394 16.31 2.88 22.37
N ASN A 395 15.79 4.08 22.57
CA ASN A 395 14.40 4.36 22.97
C ASN A 395 13.39 3.83 21.95
N PHE A 396 13.74 3.74 20.68
CA PHE A 396 12.88 3.11 19.67
C PHE A 396 12.50 1.66 20.05
N LEU A 397 13.31 0.95 20.83
CA LEU A 397 12.97 -0.39 21.31
C LEU A 397 11.74 -0.40 22.21
N ASN A 398 11.47 0.66 22.97
CA ASN A 398 10.28 0.76 23.79
C ASN A 398 9.02 0.79 22.92
N VAL A 399 9.05 1.58 21.84
CA VAL A 399 7.97 1.65 20.85
C VAL A 399 7.76 0.29 20.19
N ILE A 400 8.84 -0.36 19.74
CA ILE A 400 8.77 -1.68 19.10
C ILE A 400 8.21 -2.74 20.07
N ASN A 401 8.70 -2.77 21.31
CA ASN A 401 8.29 -3.76 22.30
C ASN A 401 6.81 -3.59 22.66
N GLN A 402 6.34 -2.35 22.82
CA GLN A 402 4.93 -2.07 23.04
C GLN A 402 4.05 -2.65 21.91
N LEU A 403 4.41 -2.36 20.65
CA LEU A 403 3.68 -2.85 19.49
C LEU A 403 3.69 -4.39 19.34
N LEU A 404 4.70 -5.08 19.88
CA LEU A 404 4.80 -6.54 19.80
C LEU A 404 4.11 -7.26 20.97
N ASN A 405 4.05 -6.61 22.14
CA ASN A 405 3.57 -7.18 23.40
C ASN A 405 2.09 -6.88 23.69
N ASP A 406 1.51 -5.82 23.15
CA ASP A 406 0.11 -5.42 23.41
C ASP A 406 -0.96 -6.35 22.79
N HIS A 407 -0.59 -7.54 22.27
CA HIS A 407 -1.47 -8.40 21.44
C HIS A 407 -1.25 -9.91 21.65
#